data_AF-A0A8J3VK45-F1
#
_entry.id   AF-A0A8J3VK45-F1
#
_cell.length_a   1.000
_cell.length_b   1.000
_cell.length_c   1.000
_cell.angle_alpha   90.00
_cell.angle_beta   90.00
_cell.angle_gamma   90.00
#
_symmetry.space_group_name_H-M   'P 1'
#
loop_
_entity.id
_entity.type
_entity.pdbx_description
1 polymer ?
#
loop_
_entity_poly.entity_id
_entity_poly.type
_entity_poly.pdbx_seq_one_letter_code
_entity_poly.pdbx_strand_id
1 'polypeptide(L)'
;MGRRGPGKKHIPGAVARGIARPAGEVFENADEVVDDVARHVDLPRGSARPGAARIDPSMHHARPPEQHTAARLTDDPRFDGRTFHGEPPPDPGHDWHDDLGRTYDALGDGSKSQYFRADQFTRSIDSHLLKSNDFTVIDMTGYTPDQIAAVTAHLDSLPADKLAKVVRVGF
;
A
#
# COMPACT_ATOMS: atom_id res chain seq x y z
N MET A 1 -45.31 2.30 -50.31
CA MET A 1 -44.11 2.25 -49.44
C MET A 1 -44.25 1.04 -48.52
N GLY A 2 -43.53 -0.08 -48.68
CA GLY A 2 -42.11 -0.29 -48.30
C GLY A 2 -42.06 -0.84 -46.85
N ARG A 3 -41.30 -1.85 -46.41
CA ARG A 3 -40.35 -2.84 -46.97
C ARG A 3 -39.98 -3.76 -45.77
N ARG A 4 -39.70 -5.06 -46.02
CA ARG A 4 -38.71 -5.93 -45.33
C ARG A 4 -38.99 -6.48 -43.89
N GLY A 5 -39.08 -7.81 -43.77
CA GLY A 5 -38.49 -8.56 -42.62
C GLY A 5 -36.96 -8.67 -42.75
N PRO A 6 -36.20 -9.57 -42.08
CA PRO A 6 -36.58 -10.67 -41.17
C PRO A 6 -35.73 -10.73 -39.87
N GLY A 7 -35.91 -11.79 -39.06
CA GLY A 7 -34.78 -12.37 -38.30
C GLY A 7 -35.01 -12.59 -36.80
N LYS A 8 -35.54 -13.76 -36.45
CA LYS A 8 -35.36 -14.36 -35.11
C LYS A 8 -33.87 -14.60 -34.88
N LYS A 9 -33.30 -14.06 -33.80
CA LYS A 9 -32.08 -14.59 -33.19
C LYS A 9 -32.34 -14.84 -31.70
N HIS A 10 -32.29 -16.12 -31.38
CA HIS A 10 -32.23 -16.69 -30.05
C HIS A 10 -30.80 -16.50 -29.53
N ILE A 11 -30.62 -15.82 -28.39
CA ILE A 11 -29.48 -16.04 -27.50
C ILE A 11 -30.04 -15.95 -26.07
N PRO A 12 -30.21 -17.09 -25.37
CA PRO A 12 -30.62 -17.10 -23.97
C PRO A 12 -29.49 -16.61 -23.05
N GLY A 13 -29.90 -15.99 -21.94
CA GLY A 13 -29.07 -15.25 -21.01
C GLY A 13 -27.92 -16.03 -20.39
N ALA A 14 -26.82 -15.31 -20.16
CA ALA A 14 -25.73 -15.77 -19.33
C ALA A 14 -26.21 -15.86 -17.87
N VAL A 15 -26.24 -17.10 -17.39
CA VAL A 15 -26.41 -17.49 -15.99
C VAL A 15 -25.31 -16.88 -15.13
N ALA A 16 -25.70 -16.03 -14.18
CA ALA A 16 -24.89 -15.72 -13.01
C ALA A 16 -24.77 -17.01 -12.18
N ARG A 17 -23.62 -17.68 -12.25
CA ARG A 17 -23.28 -18.74 -11.29
C ARG A 17 -22.85 -18.09 -9.99
N GLY A 18 -23.79 -17.98 -9.06
CA GLY A 18 -23.48 -17.82 -7.65
C GLY A 18 -22.69 -19.04 -7.18
N ILE A 19 -21.52 -18.79 -6.59
CA ILE A 19 -20.80 -19.82 -5.84
C ILE A 19 -21.39 -19.77 -4.43
N ALA A 20 -22.47 -20.52 -4.22
CA ALA A 20 -22.82 -21.00 -2.89
C ALA A 20 -21.80 -22.08 -2.52
N ARG A 21 -21.07 -21.89 -1.41
CA ARG A 21 -20.29 -22.98 -0.80
C ARG A 21 -21.11 -23.60 0.34
N PRO A 22 -21.18 -24.94 0.42
CA PRO A 22 -21.99 -25.63 1.41
C PRO A 22 -21.37 -25.52 2.81
N ALA A 23 -22.25 -25.49 3.80
CA ALA A 23 -21.91 -25.57 5.21
C ALA A 23 -21.48 -27.00 5.57
N GLY A 24 -20.38 -27.12 6.32
CA GLY A 24 -19.99 -28.36 7.00
C GLY A 24 -18.67 -28.95 6.55
N GLU A 25 -17.56 -28.24 6.79
CA GLU A 25 -16.25 -28.90 6.86
C GLU A 25 -15.47 -28.29 8.02
N VAL A 26 -15.19 -29.14 9.01
CA VAL A 26 -14.50 -28.81 10.25
C VAL A 26 -13.01 -28.89 9.93
N PHE A 27 -12.32 -27.74 9.93
CA PHE A 27 -10.86 -27.72 9.83
C PHE A 27 -10.28 -27.93 11.23
N GLU A 28 -9.92 -29.17 11.54
CA GLU A 28 -8.88 -29.44 12.53
C GLU A 28 -7.53 -29.00 11.93
N ASN A 29 -6.75 -28.30 12.75
CA ASN A 29 -5.37 -27.81 12.53
C ASN A 29 -5.25 -26.44 11.84
N ALA A 30 -5.22 -25.39 12.66
CA ALA A 30 -5.06 -24.00 12.25
C ALA A 30 -3.59 -23.54 12.10
N ASP A 31 -2.61 -24.42 12.33
CA ASP A 31 -1.18 -24.04 12.37
C ASP A 31 -0.40 -24.28 11.07
N GLU A 32 -0.96 -24.96 10.06
CA GLU A 32 -0.20 -25.34 8.84
C GLU A 32 -0.51 -24.47 7.60
N VAL A 33 -1.47 -23.53 7.69
CA VAL A 33 -1.89 -22.69 6.54
C VAL A 33 -1.20 -21.31 6.54
N VAL A 34 -0.42 -20.98 7.56
CA VAL A 34 0.28 -19.68 7.68
C VAL A 34 1.65 -19.63 7.02
N ASP A 35 2.24 -20.77 6.65
CA ASP A 35 3.65 -20.82 6.20
C ASP A 35 3.82 -20.74 4.67
N ASP A 36 2.76 -20.98 3.89
CA ASP A 36 2.84 -21.07 2.42
C ASP A 36 2.43 -19.77 1.69
N VAL A 37 1.69 -18.88 2.36
CA VAL A 37 1.34 -17.55 1.81
C VAL A 37 2.47 -16.53 2.01
N ALA A 38 3.40 -16.78 2.93
CA ALA A 38 4.53 -15.90 3.20
C ALA A 38 5.64 -15.95 2.13
N ARG A 39 5.63 -16.92 1.21
CA ARG A 39 6.77 -17.16 0.30
C ARG A 39 6.70 -16.50 -1.08
N HIS A 40 5.59 -15.92 -1.52
CA HIS A 40 5.53 -15.25 -2.83
C HIS A 40 4.63 -14.01 -2.75
N VAL A 41 5.12 -12.96 -2.09
CA VAL A 41 4.68 -11.61 -2.47
C VAL A 41 5.40 -11.32 -3.79
N ASP A 42 4.65 -11.32 -4.89
CA ASP A 42 5.13 -10.80 -6.18
C ASP A 42 5.26 -9.28 -5.99
N LEU A 43 6.39 -8.85 -5.40
CA LEU A 43 6.75 -7.44 -5.31
C LEU A 43 6.58 -6.87 -6.72
N PRO A 44 5.81 -5.79 -6.90
CA PRO A 44 5.65 -5.20 -8.22
C PRO A 44 7.05 -4.97 -8.79
N ARG A 45 7.29 -5.51 -9.99
CA ARG A 45 8.60 -5.41 -10.66
C ARG A 45 9.06 -3.95 -10.58
N GLY A 46 10.23 -3.74 -10.00
CA GLY A 46 10.79 -2.40 -9.79
C GLY A 46 10.72 -1.55 -11.06
N SER A 47 10.60 -0.24 -10.86
CA SER A 47 10.41 0.74 -11.94
C SER A 47 11.30 0.49 -13.16
N ALA A 48 10.71 0.58 -14.36
CA ALA A 48 11.45 0.49 -15.63
C ALA A 48 12.27 1.76 -15.94
N ARG A 49 12.17 2.80 -15.10
CA ARG A 49 12.85 4.07 -15.31
C ARG A 49 14.35 3.97 -14.97
N PRO A 50 15.26 4.37 -15.87
CA PRO A 50 16.69 4.43 -15.56
C PRO A 50 16.94 5.33 -14.35
N GLY A 51 17.70 4.82 -13.38
CA GLY A 51 18.03 5.55 -12.16
C GLY A 51 16.92 5.59 -11.10
N ALA A 52 15.80 4.89 -11.31
CA ALA A 52 14.81 4.72 -10.26
C ALA A 52 15.39 4.08 -8.99
N ALA A 53 14.76 4.35 -7.86
CA ALA A 53 15.11 3.68 -6.62
C ALA A 53 14.90 2.16 -6.75
N ARG A 54 15.55 1.39 -5.89
CA ARG A 54 15.48 -0.07 -5.90
C ARG A 54 15.02 -0.61 -4.56
N ILE A 55 14.37 -1.77 -4.61
CA ILE A 55 14.06 -2.57 -3.44
C ILE A 55 15.15 -3.64 -3.30
N ASP A 56 15.85 -3.60 -2.18
CA ASP A 56 16.79 -4.66 -1.80
C ASP A 56 16.02 -5.92 -1.34
N PRO A 57 16.56 -7.13 -1.58
CA PRO A 57 15.93 -8.36 -1.09
C PRO A 57 15.64 -8.36 0.42
N SER A 58 16.42 -7.65 1.25
CA SER A 58 16.15 -7.50 2.69
C SER A 58 14.80 -6.90 3.03
N MET A 59 14.13 -6.21 2.10
CA MET A 59 12.75 -5.72 2.31
C MET A 59 11.74 -6.81 2.65
N HIS A 60 12.06 -8.10 2.45
CA HIS A 60 11.26 -9.20 2.97
C HIS A 60 11.10 -9.19 4.51
N HIS A 61 11.96 -8.46 5.24
CA HIS A 61 11.81 -8.27 6.69
C HIS A 61 10.73 -7.23 7.05
N ALA A 62 10.44 -6.27 6.17
CA ALA A 62 9.35 -5.33 6.35
C ALA A 62 8.00 -6.03 6.15
N ARG A 63 6.92 -5.49 6.73
CA ARG A 63 5.58 -6.05 6.56
C ARG A 63 5.06 -5.79 5.13
N PRO A 64 4.11 -6.59 4.61
CA PRO A 64 3.62 -6.41 3.24
C PRO A 64 3.11 -4.99 2.90
N PRO A 65 2.38 -4.27 3.78
CA PRO A 65 2.01 -2.87 3.55
C PRO A 65 3.21 -1.94 3.33
N GLU A 66 4.24 -2.08 4.17
CA GLU A 66 5.48 -1.29 4.14
C GLU A 66 6.26 -1.57 2.84
N GLN A 67 6.32 -2.83 2.42
CA GLN A 67 6.90 -3.23 1.14
C GLN A 67 6.19 -2.58 -0.05
N HIS A 68 4.85 -2.55 -0.06
CA HIS A 68 4.08 -1.90 -1.12
C HIS A 68 4.35 -0.39 -1.19
N THR A 69 4.40 0.28 -0.03
CA THR A 69 4.70 1.71 0.04
C THR A 69 6.13 2.00 -0.45
N ALA A 70 7.13 1.25 0.01
CA ALA A 70 8.51 1.39 -0.46
C ALA A 70 8.62 1.14 -1.97
N ALA A 71 7.88 0.17 -2.51
CA ALA A 71 7.85 -0.10 -3.94
C ALA A 71 7.30 1.10 -4.73
N ARG A 72 6.25 1.77 -4.26
CA ARG A 72 5.73 3.00 -4.89
C ARG A 72 6.75 4.14 -4.87
N LEU A 73 7.56 4.24 -3.82
CA LEU A 73 8.64 5.23 -3.76
C LEU A 73 9.72 5.01 -4.81
N THR A 74 9.85 3.80 -5.39
CA THR A 74 10.82 3.56 -6.47
C THR A 74 10.51 4.34 -7.75
N ASP A 75 9.23 4.67 -7.97
CA ASP A 75 8.80 5.48 -9.12
C ASP A 75 8.98 6.98 -8.89
N ASP A 76 9.20 7.43 -7.65
CA ASP A 76 9.34 8.84 -7.30
C ASP A 76 10.76 9.37 -7.59
N PRO A 77 10.92 10.36 -8.49
CA PRO A 77 12.23 10.91 -8.87
C PRO A 77 13.05 11.48 -7.71
N ARG A 78 12.42 11.84 -6.59
CA ARG A 78 13.12 12.32 -5.38
C ARG A 78 14.02 11.25 -4.76
N PHE A 79 13.79 9.98 -5.09
CA PHE A 79 14.53 8.83 -4.57
C PHE A 79 15.40 8.16 -5.64
N ASP A 80 15.71 8.85 -6.72
CA ASP A 80 16.60 8.32 -7.76
C ASP A 80 17.96 7.88 -7.21
N GLY A 81 18.40 6.72 -7.68
CA GLY A 81 19.63 6.07 -7.29
C GLY A 81 19.66 5.57 -5.85
N ARG A 82 18.55 5.66 -5.10
CA ARG A 82 18.46 5.08 -3.75
C ARG A 82 18.21 3.58 -3.81
N THR A 83 18.60 2.88 -2.75
CA THR A 83 18.20 1.48 -2.52
C THR A 83 17.56 1.39 -1.14
N PHE A 84 16.35 0.84 -1.05
CA PHE A 84 15.63 0.64 0.21
C PHE A 84 15.88 -0.76 0.77
N HIS A 85 16.25 -0.82 2.05
CA HIS A 85 16.64 -2.02 2.78
C HIS A 85 15.70 -2.25 3.97
N GLY A 86 15.17 -3.45 4.09
CA GLY A 86 14.33 -3.84 5.23
C GLY A 86 15.18 -4.15 6.45
N GLU A 87 14.64 -3.87 7.63
CA GLU A 87 15.37 -4.05 8.89
C GLU A 87 15.24 -5.49 9.42
N PRO A 88 16.36 -6.20 9.68
CA PRO A 88 16.29 -7.52 10.28
C PRO A 88 15.83 -7.43 11.74
N PRO A 89 15.15 -8.47 12.27
CA PRO A 89 14.82 -8.52 13.70
C PRO A 89 16.08 -8.47 14.61
N PRO A 90 15.98 -7.86 15.80
CA PRO A 90 14.80 -7.21 16.38
C PRO A 90 14.51 -5.84 15.76
N ASP A 91 13.23 -5.44 15.79
CA ASP A 91 12.74 -4.17 15.23
C ASP A 91 13.53 -2.96 15.79
N PRO A 92 14.21 -2.17 14.92
CA PRO A 92 15.03 -1.04 15.34
C PRO A 92 14.22 0.23 15.63
N GLY A 93 12.89 0.22 15.42
CA GLY A 93 12.00 1.37 15.61
C GLY A 93 11.62 2.11 14.33
N HIS A 94 12.01 1.57 13.17
CA HIS A 94 11.62 2.06 11.85
C HIS A 94 11.42 0.92 10.83
N ASP A 95 10.62 1.18 9.80
CA ASP A 95 10.19 0.12 8.87
C ASP A 95 11.28 -0.24 7.84
N TRP A 96 12.01 0.75 7.31
CA TRP A 96 13.16 0.53 6.40
C TRP A 96 14.16 1.70 6.41
N HIS A 97 15.33 1.49 5.83
CA HIS A 97 16.32 2.55 5.57
C HIS A 97 16.74 2.58 4.10
N ASP A 98 17.42 3.64 3.69
CA ASP A 98 18.08 3.71 2.38
C ASP A 98 19.61 3.62 2.44
N ASP A 99 20.27 3.58 1.30
CA ASP A 99 21.73 3.51 1.16
C ASP A 99 22.49 4.74 1.73
N LEU A 100 21.79 5.80 2.15
CA LEU A 100 22.36 6.94 2.90
C LEU A 100 22.15 6.82 4.41
N GLY A 101 21.51 5.74 4.87
CA GLY A 101 21.13 5.53 6.26
C GLY A 101 19.94 6.35 6.71
N ARG A 102 19.15 6.93 5.78
CA ARG A 102 17.92 7.64 6.13
C ARG A 102 16.85 6.63 6.49
N THR A 103 16.08 6.90 7.54
CA THR A 103 15.08 5.98 8.12
C THR A 103 13.66 6.40 7.78
N TYR A 104 12.78 5.42 7.58
CA TYR A 104 11.43 5.63 7.09
C TYR A 104 10.42 4.80 7.88
N ASP A 105 9.28 5.41 8.18
CA ASP A 105 8.06 4.73 8.60
C ASP A 105 6.93 4.98 7.62
N ALA A 106 6.15 3.95 7.30
CA ALA A 106 4.94 4.05 6.50
C ALA A 106 3.68 4.17 7.36
N LEU A 107 2.77 5.02 6.90
CA LEU A 107 1.38 5.09 7.35
C LEU A 107 0.45 5.03 6.14
N GLY A 108 -0.52 4.11 6.18
CA GLY A 108 -1.45 3.88 5.08
C GLY A 108 -1.01 2.71 4.20
N ASP A 109 -1.36 2.77 2.91
CA ASP A 109 -1.09 1.81 1.80
C ASP A 109 -2.34 1.52 0.94
N GLY A 110 -3.52 1.88 1.46
CA GLY A 110 -4.83 1.71 0.84
C GLY A 110 -5.55 0.41 1.16
N SER A 111 -4.87 -0.60 1.70
CA SER A 111 -5.43 -1.95 1.90
C SER A 111 -6.60 -1.99 2.88
N LYS A 112 -6.70 -0.98 3.74
CA LYS A 112 -7.71 -0.85 4.79
C LYS A 112 -8.46 0.50 4.74
N SER A 113 -8.50 1.17 3.59
CA SER A 113 -9.12 2.49 3.45
C SER A 113 -10.62 2.51 3.80
N GLN A 114 -11.32 1.37 3.69
CA GLN A 114 -12.71 1.19 4.13
C GLN A 114 -12.92 1.35 5.64
N TYR A 115 -11.87 1.17 6.45
CA TYR A 115 -11.91 1.33 7.90
C TYR A 115 -11.32 2.67 8.37
N PHE A 116 -11.00 3.56 7.43
CA PHE A 116 -10.36 4.83 7.72
C PHE A 116 -11.19 5.69 8.70
N ARG A 117 -10.49 6.23 9.69
CA ARG A 117 -11.01 7.16 10.69
C ARG A 117 -10.06 8.35 10.71
N ALA A 118 -10.52 9.49 10.21
CA ALA A 118 -9.67 10.65 9.98
C ALA A 118 -8.94 11.11 11.25
N ASP A 119 -9.66 11.19 12.38
CA ASP A 119 -9.13 11.59 13.67
C ASP A 119 -8.06 10.63 14.22
N GLN A 120 -8.23 9.32 14.01
CA GLN A 120 -7.24 8.34 14.42
C GLN A 120 -6.01 8.37 13.52
N PHE A 121 -6.22 8.51 12.21
CA PHE A 121 -5.13 8.54 11.24
C PHE A 121 -4.24 9.78 11.42
N THR A 122 -4.83 10.96 11.63
CA THR A 122 -4.04 12.19 11.86
C THR A 122 -3.29 12.17 13.19
N ARG A 123 -3.86 11.58 14.24
CA ARG A 123 -3.11 11.32 15.49
C ARG A 123 -1.94 10.35 15.28
N SER A 124 -2.11 9.32 14.44
CA SER A 124 -1.01 8.43 14.08
C SER A 124 0.11 9.16 13.33
N ILE A 125 -0.22 10.08 12.44
CA ILE A 125 0.74 10.97 11.78
C ILE A 125 1.51 11.77 12.84
N ASP A 126 0.80 12.43 13.74
CA ASP A 126 1.43 13.24 14.79
C ASP A 126 2.37 12.42 15.67
N SER A 127 1.96 11.20 16.04
CA SER A 127 2.79 10.29 16.83
C SER A 127 4.06 9.84 16.09
N HIS A 128 3.99 9.61 14.77
CA HIS A 128 5.16 9.20 13.98
C HIS A 128 6.14 10.34 13.79
N LEU A 129 5.65 11.57 13.60
CA LEU A 129 6.49 12.77 13.49
C LEU A 129 7.27 13.09 14.77
N LEU A 130 6.87 12.52 15.92
CA LEU A 130 7.60 12.62 17.18
C LEU A 130 8.69 11.56 17.35
N LYS A 131 8.74 10.53 16.49
CA LYS A 131 9.81 9.53 16.52
C LYS A 131 11.13 10.13 16.02
N SER A 132 12.22 9.42 16.28
CA SER A 132 13.58 9.79 15.85
C SER A 132 13.86 9.49 14.37
N ASN A 133 12.86 9.08 13.59
CA ASN A 133 13.01 8.71 12.19
C ASN A 133 13.15 9.96 11.31
N ASP A 134 13.84 9.81 10.17
CA ASP A 134 14.06 10.91 9.23
C ASP A 134 12.77 11.28 8.50
N PHE A 135 12.03 10.25 8.06
CA PHE A 135 10.81 10.44 7.27
C PHE A 135 9.62 9.61 7.75
N THR A 136 8.44 10.23 7.67
CA THR A 136 7.15 9.53 7.73
C THR A 136 6.52 9.57 6.35
N VAL A 137 6.36 8.41 5.75
CA VAL A 137 5.72 8.21 4.44
C VAL A 137 4.23 8.02 4.65
N ILE A 138 3.44 8.94 4.12
CA ILE A 138 1.99 8.88 4.19
C ILE A 138 1.48 8.44 2.82
N ASP A 139 1.01 7.20 2.76
CA ASP A 139 0.57 6.55 1.54
C ASP A 139 -0.96 6.48 1.47
N MET A 140 -1.51 7.44 0.72
CA MET A 140 -2.93 7.58 0.48
C MET A 140 -3.39 6.90 -0.83
N THR A 141 -2.56 6.03 -1.41
CA THR A 141 -2.95 5.26 -2.60
C THR A 141 -4.21 4.43 -2.30
N GLY A 142 -5.25 4.54 -3.13
CA GLY A 142 -6.49 3.78 -2.95
C GLY A 142 -7.45 4.31 -1.87
N TYR A 143 -7.16 5.48 -1.30
CA TYR A 143 -8.12 6.21 -0.46
C TYR A 143 -9.08 7.03 -1.32
N THR A 144 -10.25 7.38 -0.77
CA THR A 144 -11.20 8.23 -1.47
C THR A 144 -10.74 9.70 -1.49
N PRO A 145 -11.22 10.52 -2.45
CA PRO A 145 -10.89 11.95 -2.48
C PRO A 145 -11.18 12.69 -1.17
N ASP A 146 -12.29 12.36 -0.49
CA ASP A 146 -12.64 12.98 0.79
C ASP A 146 -11.65 12.60 1.91
N GLN A 147 -11.16 11.36 1.91
CA GLN A 147 -10.15 10.90 2.86
C GLN A 147 -8.80 11.59 2.60
N ILE A 148 -8.40 11.69 1.33
CA ILE A 148 -7.20 12.43 0.91
C ILE A 148 -7.30 13.90 1.32
N ALA A 149 -8.46 14.54 1.09
CA ALA A 149 -8.69 15.93 1.47
C ALA A 149 -8.58 16.15 2.98
N ALA A 150 -9.14 15.23 3.80
CA ALA A 150 -9.04 15.32 5.26
C ALA A 150 -7.58 15.23 5.76
N VAL A 151 -6.79 14.32 5.20
CA VAL A 151 -5.37 14.20 5.55
C VAL A 151 -4.57 15.40 5.02
N THR A 152 -4.88 15.88 3.81
CA THR A 152 -4.23 17.07 3.24
C THR A 152 -4.44 18.30 4.11
N ALA A 153 -5.68 18.55 4.56
CA ALA A 153 -5.99 19.64 5.47
C ALA A 153 -5.21 19.56 6.80
N HIS A 154 -5.01 18.34 7.33
CA HIS A 154 -4.17 18.14 8.51
C HIS A 154 -2.70 18.49 8.22
N LEU A 155 -2.13 17.94 7.13
CA LEU A 155 -0.73 18.18 6.78
C LEU A 155 -0.43 19.65 6.49
N ASP A 156 -1.36 20.36 5.87
CA ASP A 156 -1.22 21.80 5.56
C ASP A 156 -1.31 22.67 6.82
N SER A 157 -1.80 22.13 7.94
CA SER A 157 -1.80 22.79 9.24
C SER A 157 -0.51 22.56 10.05
N LEU A 158 0.35 21.63 9.61
CA LEU A 158 1.57 21.29 10.34
C LEU A 158 2.64 22.38 10.19
N PRO A 159 3.46 22.61 11.24
CA PRO A 159 4.68 23.39 11.14
C PRO A 159 5.62 22.90 10.01
N ALA A 160 6.33 23.83 9.38
CA ALA A 160 7.17 23.54 8.21
C ALA A 160 8.28 22.51 8.49
N ASP A 161 8.84 22.52 9.70
CA ASP A 161 9.86 21.55 10.15
C ASP A 161 9.30 20.12 10.25
N LYS A 162 8.05 19.98 10.69
CA LYS A 162 7.35 18.69 10.70
C LYS A 162 6.99 18.25 9.29
N LEU A 163 6.47 19.16 8.47
CA LEU A 163 6.09 18.87 7.09
C LEU A 163 7.30 18.44 6.24
N ALA A 164 8.50 18.96 6.53
CA ALA A 164 9.73 18.57 5.86
C ALA A 164 10.11 17.09 6.07
N LYS A 165 9.59 16.45 7.13
CA LYS A 165 9.76 15.01 7.39
C LYS A 165 8.72 14.15 6.67
N VAL A 166 7.71 14.74 6.03
CA VAL A 166 6.62 13.99 5.41
C VAL A 166 6.93 13.70 3.95
N VAL A 167 6.80 12.43 3.57
CA VAL A 167 6.79 11.99 2.17
C VAL A 167 5.35 11.62 1.81
N ARG A 168 4.73 12.41 0.93
CA ARG A 168 3.37 12.18 0.44
C ARG A 168 3.39 11.20 -0.75
N VAL A 169 2.57 10.15 -0.71
CA VAL A 169 2.35 9.17 -1.80
C VAL A 169 0.85 9.03 -2.05
N GLY A 170 0.43 9.04 -3.32
CA GLY A 170 -0.98 8.85 -3.70
C GLY A 170 -1.91 10.03 -3.39
N PHE A 171 -1.36 11.25 -3.31
CA PHE A 171 -2.11 12.51 -3.20
C PHE A 171 -2.37 13.13 -4.58
#